data_AF-A0A9Q1L040-F1
#
_entry.id   AF-A0A9Q1L040-F1
#
_cell.length_a   1.000
_cell.length_b   1.000
_cell.length_c   1.000
_cell.angle_alpha   90.00
_cell.angle_beta   90.00
_cell.angle_gamma   90.00
#
_symmetry.space_group_name_H-M   'P 1'
#
loop_
_entity.id
_entity.type
_entity.pdbx_description
1 polymer ?
#
loop_
_entity_poly.entity_id
_entity_poly.type
_entity_poly.pdbx_seq_one_letter_code
_entity_poly.pdbx_strand_id
1 'polypeptide(L)'
;MDVPSSWDALRKEQFNVELWNETARKPQKARKLEAQLDEQMNSYRKVIATKADIADNNLESVIEHLLKQLDQVNDQMRAWVSSGGAEMVSHTLTRHQEILQDLTQEFYRFQSSLRAKQEHTSLLEDFREFERGRLDLEEGGNSAEQALLKEHASISRSTGQMDSVISQAQSTLGALVLQRSTFGGISSKLSNVSNRLPTIQRQKPTT
;
A
#
# COMPACT_ATOMS: atom_id res chain seq x y z
N MET A 1 36.77 46.87 37.24
CA MET A 1 35.42 46.27 37.39
C MET A 1 35.06 45.74 36.00
N ASP A 2 35.59 44.58 35.63
CA ASP A 2 35.35 44.01 34.29
C ASP A 2 34.88 42.56 34.44
N VAL A 3 33.57 42.38 34.52
CA VAL A 3 32.92 41.11 34.16
C VAL A 3 31.70 41.30 33.24
N PRO A 4 31.83 41.92 32.04
CA PRO A 4 30.81 41.78 30.98
C PRO A 4 30.90 40.48 30.15
N SER A 5 32.10 39.90 29.97
CA SER A 5 32.34 38.83 28.97
C SER A 5 31.71 37.46 29.32
N SER A 6 31.67 37.08 30.60
CA SER A 6 31.12 35.77 31.02
C SER A 6 29.59 35.69 30.88
N TRP A 7 28.89 36.81 31.07
CA TRP A 7 27.43 36.86 30.93
C TRP A 7 26.99 36.85 29.47
N ASP A 8 27.75 37.48 28.58
CA ASP A 8 27.48 37.42 27.14
C ASP A 8 27.80 36.04 26.56
N ALA A 9 28.83 35.36 27.06
CA ALA A 9 29.10 33.95 26.72
C ALA A 9 27.97 33.02 27.17
N LEU A 10 27.49 33.15 28.42
CA LEU A 10 26.35 32.39 28.93
C LEU A 10 25.06 32.69 28.15
N ARG A 11 24.79 33.95 27.80
CA ARG A 11 23.62 34.34 27.01
C ARG A 11 23.68 33.76 25.59
N LYS A 12 24.87 33.73 25.00
CA LYS A 12 25.13 33.11 23.69
C LYS A 12 24.99 31.58 23.74
N GLU A 13 25.45 30.95 24.82
CA GLU A 13 25.32 29.51 25.02
C GLU A 13 23.86 29.11 25.27
N GLN A 14 23.13 29.86 26.09
CA GLN A 14 21.68 29.68 26.28
C GLN A 14 20.89 29.84 24.97
N PHE A 15 21.21 30.87 24.18
CA PHE A 15 20.62 31.06 22.85
C PHE A 15 20.90 29.87 21.91
N ASN A 16 22.12 29.34 21.93
CA ASN A 16 22.48 28.16 21.13
C ASN A 16 21.77 26.89 21.61
N VAL A 17 21.54 26.72 22.91
CA VAL A 17 20.78 25.60 23.48
C VAL A 17 19.31 25.68 23.10
N GLU A 18 18.69 26.86 23.17
CA GLU A 18 17.33 27.07 22.69
C GLU A 18 17.20 26.78 21.20
N LEU A 19 18.15 27.25 20.39
CA LEU A 19 18.21 26.96 18.96
C LEU A 19 18.35 25.44 18.70
N TRP A 20 19.18 24.75 19.48
CA TRP A 20 19.33 23.29 19.38
C TRP A 20 18.04 22.53 19.76
N ASN A 21 17.36 22.96 20.83
CA ASN A 21 16.08 22.37 21.23
C ASN A 21 15.00 22.60 20.16
N GLU A 22 14.95 23.80 19.58
CA GLU A 22 14.01 24.15 18.51
C GLU A 22 14.26 23.34 17.23
N THR A 23 15.53 23.11 16.90
CA THR A 23 15.93 22.35 15.70
C THR A 23 15.69 20.85 15.83
N ALA A 24 15.88 20.26 17.02
CA ALA A 24 15.53 18.87 17.27
C ALA A 24 14.00 18.63 17.30
N ARG A 25 13.21 19.66 17.65
CA ARG A 25 11.75 19.54 17.83
C ARG A 25 11.00 19.34 16.51
N LYS A 26 11.43 19.96 15.42
CA LYS A 26 10.77 19.86 14.10
C LYS A 26 10.79 18.43 13.51
N PRO A 27 11.93 17.74 13.37
CA PRO A 27 11.94 16.36 12.88
C PRO A 27 11.25 15.38 13.85
N GLN A 28 11.30 15.62 15.16
CA GLN A 28 10.51 14.82 16.11
C GLN A 28 9.00 15.00 15.90
N LYS A 29 8.55 16.23 15.63
CA LYS A 29 7.15 16.52 15.29
C LYS A 29 6.74 15.84 13.98
N ALA A 30 7.59 15.88 12.96
CA ALA A 30 7.35 15.19 11.69
C ALA A 30 7.17 13.67 11.91
N ARG A 31 8.09 13.01 12.63
CA ARG A 31 7.98 11.58 12.98
C ARG A 31 6.69 11.23 13.72
N LYS A 32 6.24 12.10 14.63
CA LYS A 32 4.99 11.87 15.36
C LYS A 32 3.78 11.96 14.42
N LEU A 33 3.77 12.92 13.51
CA LEU A 33 2.70 13.07 12.52
C LEU A 33 2.69 11.90 11.54
N GLU A 34 3.85 11.43 11.08
CA GLU A 34 3.99 10.23 10.24
C GLU A 34 3.40 9.00 10.93
N ALA A 35 3.75 8.74 12.18
CA ALA A 35 3.20 7.61 12.93
C ALA A 35 1.68 7.68 13.11
N GLN A 36 1.15 8.88 13.35
CA GLN A 36 -0.31 9.09 13.39
C GLN A 36 -0.94 8.86 12.02
N LEU A 37 -0.29 9.30 10.94
CA LEU A 37 -0.77 9.09 9.59
C LEU A 37 -0.84 7.60 9.27
N ASP A 38 0.20 6.83 9.59
CA ASP A 38 0.24 5.38 9.36
C ASP A 38 -0.90 4.65 10.08
N GLU A 39 -1.21 5.04 11.32
CA GLU A 39 -2.31 4.47 12.10
C GLU A 39 -3.68 4.78 11.46
N GLN A 40 -3.91 6.03 11.07
CA GLN A 40 -5.14 6.43 10.39
C GLN A 40 -5.24 5.76 9.01
N MET A 41 -4.13 5.66 8.29
CA MET A 41 -4.07 5.03 6.97
C MET A 41 -4.41 3.54 7.03
N ASN A 42 -3.91 2.83 8.05
CA ASN A 42 -4.27 1.44 8.30
C ASN A 42 -5.75 1.27 8.66
N SER A 43 -6.30 2.20 9.46
CA SER A 43 -7.72 2.22 9.78
C SER A 43 -8.56 2.45 8.52
N TYR A 44 -8.16 3.39 7.66
CA TYR A 44 -8.82 3.67 6.38
C TYR A 44 -8.81 2.47 5.45
N ARG A 45 -7.64 1.82 5.30
CA ARG A 45 -7.50 0.58 4.52
C ARG A 45 -8.47 -0.50 5.01
N LYS A 46 -8.64 -0.65 6.33
CA LYS A 46 -9.58 -1.62 6.91
C LYS A 46 -11.04 -1.27 6.62
N VAL A 47 -11.41 0.01 6.65
CA VAL A 47 -12.75 0.47 6.28
C VAL A 47 -13.03 0.14 4.81
N ILE A 48 -12.10 0.45 3.90
CA ILE A 48 -12.21 0.12 2.47
C ILE A 48 -12.35 -1.39 2.24
N ALA A 49 -11.73 -2.22 3.08
CA ALA A 49 -11.83 -3.67 2.98
C ALA A 49 -13.18 -4.22 3.46
N THR A 50 -13.77 -3.62 4.51
CA THR A 50 -14.91 -4.21 5.24
C THR A 50 -16.25 -3.52 4.99
N LYS A 51 -16.26 -2.22 4.69
CA LYS A 51 -17.46 -1.38 4.54
C LYS A 51 -17.22 -0.27 3.51
N ALA A 52 -17.18 -0.63 2.23
CA ALA A 52 -17.02 0.36 1.16
C ALA A 52 -18.19 1.37 1.08
N ASP A 53 -19.39 0.96 1.49
CA ASP A 53 -20.61 1.79 1.36
C ASP A 53 -20.72 2.88 2.43
N ILE A 54 -19.94 2.80 3.52
CA ILE A 54 -19.85 3.87 4.53
C ILE A 54 -18.47 4.48 4.37
N ALA A 55 -18.33 5.40 3.41
CA ALA A 55 -17.18 6.28 3.37
C ALA A 55 -17.11 7.02 4.72
N ASP A 56 -16.09 6.71 5.52
CA ASP A 56 -15.84 7.45 6.74
C ASP A 56 -15.16 8.78 6.36
N ASN A 57 -15.97 9.72 5.87
CA ASN A 57 -15.56 11.06 5.47
C ASN A 57 -14.79 11.77 6.60
N ASN A 58 -15.05 11.39 7.86
CA ASN A 58 -14.30 11.91 8.99
C ASN A 58 -12.85 11.44 8.95
N LEU A 59 -12.61 10.16 8.70
CA LEU A 59 -11.27 9.59 8.64
C LEU A 59 -10.47 10.14 7.45
N GLU A 60 -11.13 10.33 6.31
CA GLU A 60 -10.56 11.01 5.13
C GLU A 60 -10.12 12.44 5.48
N SER A 61 -11.00 13.22 6.13
CA SER A 61 -10.68 14.59 6.55
C SER A 61 -9.55 14.67 7.59
N VAL A 62 -9.45 13.68 8.49
CA VAL A 62 -8.38 13.59 9.48
C VAL A 62 -7.04 13.32 8.79
N ILE A 63 -7.00 12.39 7.84
CA ILE A 63 -5.79 12.08 7.08
C ILE A 63 -5.35 13.30 6.26
N GLU A 64 -6.26 13.98 5.56
CA GLU A 64 -5.95 15.21 4.83
C GLU A 64 -5.40 16.30 5.74
N HIS A 65 -5.98 16.45 6.94
CA HIS A 65 -5.51 17.43 7.92
C HIS A 65 -4.10 17.11 8.39
N LEU A 66 -3.81 15.85 8.72
CA LEU A 66 -2.48 15.40 9.16
C LEU A 66 -1.43 15.54 8.04
N LEU A 67 -1.78 15.23 6.79
CA LEU A 67 -0.91 15.46 5.62
C LEU A 67 -0.54 16.94 5.49
N LYS A 68 -1.51 17.86 5.61
CA LYS A 68 -1.26 19.30 5.59
C LYS A 68 -0.36 19.76 6.74
N GLN A 69 -0.54 19.19 7.94
CA GLN A 69 0.34 19.51 9.07
C GLN A 69 1.78 19.03 8.84
N LEU A 70 1.97 17.85 8.25
CA LEU A 70 3.29 17.30 7.94
C LEU A 70 3.99 18.13 6.86
N ASP A 71 3.26 18.56 5.83
CA ASP A 71 3.75 19.47 4.79
C ASP A 71 4.20 20.81 5.39
N GLN A 72 3.41 21.40 6.29
CA GLN A 72 3.78 22.63 7.00
C GLN A 72 5.08 22.45 7.81
N VAL A 73 5.26 21.32 8.49
CA VAL A 73 6.51 21.03 9.24
C VAL A 73 7.69 20.85 8.29
N ASN A 74 7.49 20.19 7.14
CA ASN A 74 8.50 20.07 6.10
C ASN A 74 8.92 21.43 5.54
N ASP A 75 7.99 22.36 5.32
CA ASP A 75 8.32 23.71 4.87
C ASP A 75 9.05 24.54 5.93
N GLN A 76 8.69 24.38 7.21
CA GLN A 76 9.44 25.01 8.31
C GLN A 76 10.86 24.45 8.47
N MET A 77 11.06 23.17 8.13
CA MET A 77 12.39 22.56 8.08
C MET A 77 13.16 23.06 6.85
N ARG A 78 12.51 23.21 5.69
CA ARG A 78 13.10 23.74 4.46
C ARG A 78 13.60 25.17 4.63
N ALA A 79 12.76 26.06 5.15
CA ALA A 79 13.14 27.44 5.43
C ALA A 79 14.34 27.53 6.39
N TRP A 80 14.42 26.61 7.35
CA TRP A 80 15.53 26.55 8.29
C TRP A 80 16.84 26.07 7.63
N VAL A 81 16.79 25.00 6.82
CA VAL A 81 17.94 24.53 6.05
C VAL A 81 18.46 25.65 5.13
N SER A 82 17.57 26.37 4.45
CA SER A 82 17.92 27.52 3.60
C SER A 82 18.55 28.70 4.37
N SER A 83 18.30 28.83 5.68
CA SER A 83 18.87 29.89 6.53
C SER A 83 20.28 29.60 7.07
N GLY A 84 20.94 28.54 6.58
CA GLY A 84 22.26 28.11 7.04
C GLY A 84 22.20 27.01 8.12
N GLY A 85 21.11 26.24 8.15
CA GLY A 85 20.96 25.07 9.02
C GLY A 85 21.98 23.97 8.74
N ALA A 86 22.25 23.13 9.73
CA ALA A 86 23.22 22.03 9.65
C ALA A 86 22.87 21.01 8.53
N GLU A 87 23.89 20.53 7.82
CA GLU A 87 23.79 19.57 6.69
C GLU A 87 23.01 18.28 7.05
N MET A 88 23.13 17.81 8.29
CA MET A 88 22.38 16.64 8.81
C MET A 88 20.85 16.82 8.73
N VAL A 89 20.36 18.04 8.87
CA VAL A 89 18.92 18.34 8.77
C VAL A 89 18.47 18.41 7.31
N SER A 90 19.38 18.67 6.36
CA SER A 90 19.08 18.60 4.93
C SER A 90 18.67 17.18 4.53
N HIS A 91 19.47 16.17 4.89
CA HIS A 91 19.12 14.76 4.63
C HIS A 91 17.85 14.31 5.35
N THR A 92 17.68 14.74 6.60
CA THR A 92 16.48 14.43 7.38
C THR A 92 15.23 15.03 6.73
N LEU A 93 15.31 16.28 6.24
CA LEU A 93 14.25 16.93 5.49
C LEU A 93 13.93 16.20 4.19
N THR A 94 14.94 15.85 3.39
CA THR A 94 14.73 15.08 2.16
C THR A 94 13.95 13.80 2.45
N ARG A 95 14.33 13.07 3.50
CA ARG A 95 13.61 11.86 3.90
C ARG A 95 12.15 12.14 4.30
N HIS A 96 11.88 13.19 5.06
CA HIS A 96 10.51 13.54 5.42
C HIS A 96 9.67 14.02 4.22
N GLN A 97 10.29 14.60 3.20
CA GLN A 97 9.61 14.96 1.94
C GLN A 97 9.25 13.71 1.13
N GLU A 98 10.16 12.74 1.03
CA GLU A 98 9.88 11.44 0.39
C GLU A 98 8.74 10.71 1.10
N ILE A 99 8.78 10.64 2.44
CA ILE A 99 7.70 10.00 3.23
C ILE A 99 6.36 10.70 3.00
N LEU A 100 6.32 12.04 3.04
CA LEU A 100 5.09 12.79 2.76
C LEU A 100 4.54 12.49 1.36
N GLN A 101 5.41 12.42 0.36
CA GLN A 101 5.03 12.09 -1.01
C GLN A 101 4.44 10.68 -1.10
N ASP A 102 5.12 9.68 -0.52
CA ASP A 102 4.67 8.29 -0.51
C ASP A 102 3.31 8.14 0.17
N LEU A 103 3.14 8.74 1.36
CA LEU A 103 1.89 8.70 2.12
C LEU A 103 0.74 9.39 1.38
N THR A 104 1.03 10.51 0.71
CA THR A 104 0.04 11.23 -0.10
C THR A 104 -0.42 10.39 -1.29
N GLN A 105 0.52 9.76 -2.01
CA GLN A 105 0.18 8.87 -3.11
C GLN A 105 -0.62 7.66 -2.64
N GLU A 106 -0.25 7.09 -1.49
CA GLU A 106 -0.98 5.96 -0.92
C GLU A 106 -2.43 6.32 -0.57
N PHE A 107 -2.63 7.52 0.00
CA PHE A 107 -3.96 8.05 0.29
C PHE A 107 -4.84 8.17 -0.96
N TYR A 108 -4.32 8.76 -2.04
CA TYR A 108 -5.05 8.85 -3.32
C TYR A 108 -5.37 7.47 -3.92
N ARG A 109 -4.46 6.50 -3.74
CA ARG A 109 -4.71 5.11 -4.16
C ARG A 109 -5.86 4.50 -3.35
N PHE A 110 -5.99 4.82 -2.07
CA PHE A 110 -7.12 4.37 -1.26
C PHE A 110 -8.44 5.03 -1.65
N GLN A 111 -8.45 6.34 -1.89
CA GLN A 111 -9.64 7.05 -2.38
C GLN A 111 -10.13 6.46 -3.72
N SER A 112 -9.22 6.25 -4.67
CA SER A 112 -9.58 5.64 -5.96
C SER A 112 -10.07 4.19 -5.80
N SER A 113 -9.44 3.40 -4.93
CA SER A 113 -9.93 2.04 -4.62
C SER A 113 -11.30 2.05 -3.95
N LEU A 114 -11.60 3.01 -3.08
CA LEU A 114 -12.90 3.14 -2.43
C LEU A 114 -13.97 3.49 -3.46
N ARG A 115 -13.72 4.50 -4.30
CA ARG A 115 -14.63 4.90 -5.38
C ARG A 115 -14.94 3.73 -6.31
N ALA A 116 -13.93 3.01 -6.77
CA ALA A 116 -14.12 1.85 -7.64
C ALA A 116 -15.00 0.77 -6.99
N LYS A 117 -14.86 0.55 -5.68
CA LYS A 117 -15.72 -0.39 -4.94
C LYS A 117 -17.15 0.12 -4.81
N GLN A 118 -17.35 1.40 -4.55
CA GLN A 118 -18.68 2.02 -4.46
C GLN A 118 -19.41 1.99 -5.81
N GLU A 119 -18.70 2.26 -6.90
CA GLU A 119 -19.24 2.12 -8.25
C GLU A 119 -19.65 0.67 -8.52
N HIS A 120 -18.83 -0.30 -8.12
CA HIS A 120 -19.15 -1.71 -8.24
C HIS A 120 -20.37 -2.13 -7.40
N THR A 121 -20.50 -1.65 -6.16
CA THR A 121 -21.68 -1.96 -5.32
C THR A 121 -22.94 -1.31 -5.86
N SER A 122 -22.86 -0.06 -6.33
CA SER A 122 -23.97 0.65 -6.98
C SER A 122 -24.44 -0.05 -8.26
N LEU A 123 -23.52 -0.55 -9.10
CA LEU A 123 -23.87 -1.33 -10.29
C LEU A 123 -24.55 -2.67 -9.95
N LEU A 124 -24.10 -3.35 -8.89
CA LEU A 124 -24.76 -4.58 -8.42
C LEU A 124 -26.14 -4.29 -7.82
N GLU A 125 -26.32 -3.16 -7.16
CA GLU A 125 -27.62 -2.72 -6.64
C GLU A 125 -28.59 -2.45 -7.79
N ASP A 126 -28.16 -1.71 -8.83
CA ASP A 126 -28.94 -1.46 -10.04
C ASP A 126 -29.30 -2.77 -10.76
N PHE A 127 -28.35 -3.71 -10.88
CA PHE A 127 -28.63 -5.03 -11.44
C PHE A 127 -29.67 -5.82 -10.62
N ARG A 128 -29.59 -5.76 -9.28
CA ARG A 128 -30.56 -6.43 -8.40
C ARG A 128 -31.94 -5.78 -8.48
N GLU A 129 -32.01 -4.46 -8.60
CA GLU A 129 -33.26 -3.73 -8.80
C GLU A 129 -33.89 -4.06 -10.15
N PHE A 130 -33.07 -4.12 -11.21
CA PHE A 130 -33.50 -4.59 -12.53
C PHE A 130 -34.03 -6.02 -12.51
N GLU A 131 -33.31 -6.97 -11.88
CA GLU A 131 -33.81 -8.34 -11.74
C GLU A 131 -35.10 -8.42 -10.93
N ARG A 132 -35.23 -7.62 -9.86
CA ARG A 132 -36.45 -7.55 -9.06
C ARG A 132 -37.62 -7.02 -9.87
N GLY A 133 -37.43 -5.94 -10.64
CA GLY A 133 -38.45 -5.42 -11.55
C GLY A 133 -38.85 -6.44 -12.62
N ARG A 134 -37.89 -7.24 -13.12
CA ARG A 134 -38.16 -8.34 -14.05
C ARG A 134 -38.96 -9.47 -13.42
N LEU A 135 -38.69 -9.82 -12.17
CA LEU A 135 -39.43 -10.83 -11.41
C LEU A 135 -40.87 -10.37 -11.11
N ASP A 136 -41.08 -9.11 -10.71
CA ASP A 136 -42.42 -8.54 -10.53
C ASP A 136 -43.22 -8.52 -11.85
N LEU A 137 -42.56 -8.36 -12.99
CA LEU A 137 -43.17 -8.46 -14.33
C LEU A 137 -43.45 -9.93 -14.76
N GLU A 138 -42.65 -10.91 -14.31
CA GLU A 138 -42.84 -12.34 -14.60
C GLU A 138 -43.89 -13.02 -13.70
N GLU A 139 -44.21 -12.47 -12.51
CA GLU A 139 -45.26 -13.02 -11.63
C GLU A 139 -46.68 -12.97 -12.27
N GLY A 140 -46.84 -12.23 -13.37
CA GLY A 140 -48.07 -12.18 -14.18
C GLY A 140 -48.22 -13.24 -15.27
N GLY A 141 -47.24 -14.12 -15.54
CA GLY A 141 -47.32 -15.01 -16.70
C GLY A 141 -46.36 -16.21 -16.70
N ASN A 142 -46.76 -17.30 -16.03
CA ASN A 142 -46.09 -18.61 -16.04
C ASN A 142 -46.15 -19.30 -17.42
N SER A 143 -45.49 -18.77 -18.45
CA SER A 143 -45.38 -19.42 -19.76
C SER A 143 -44.16 -20.34 -19.82
N ALA A 144 -44.35 -21.60 -20.23
CA ALA A 144 -43.28 -22.59 -20.41
C ALA A 144 -42.13 -22.10 -21.30
N GLU A 145 -42.41 -21.18 -22.22
CA GLU A 145 -41.43 -20.53 -23.08
C GLU A 145 -40.42 -19.68 -22.30
N GLN A 146 -40.85 -18.98 -21.24
CA GLN A 146 -39.96 -18.21 -20.38
C GLN A 146 -39.03 -19.12 -19.56
N ALA A 147 -39.52 -20.27 -19.11
CA ALA A 147 -38.69 -21.26 -18.42
C ALA A 147 -37.57 -21.78 -19.33
N LEU A 148 -37.88 -22.06 -20.60
CA LEU A 148 -36.90 -22.49 -21.60
C LEU A 148 -35.89 -21.38 -21.94
N LEU A 149 -36.34 -20.12 -22.09
CA LEU A 149 -35.44 -18.98 -22.30
C LEU A 149 -34.50 -18.76 -21.10
N LYS A 150 -35.00 -18.94 -19.87
CA LYS A 150 -34.21 -18.87 -18.65
C LYS A 150 -33.18 -19.99 -18.58
N GLU A 151 -33.58 -21.23 -18.93
CA GLU A 151 -32.67 -22.37 -19.03
C GLU A 151 -31.57 -22.11 -20.06
N HIS A 152 -31.93 -21.65 -21.25
CA HIS A 152 -30.96 -21.32 -22.31
C HIS A 152 -29.96 -20.25 -21.84
N ALA A 153 -30.44 -19.18 -21.22
CA ALA A 153 -29.57 -18.14 -20.66
C ALA A 153 -28.65 -18.68 -19.55
N SER A 154 -29.15 -19.61 -18.72
CA SER A 154 -28.35 -20.29 -17.69
C SER A 154 -27.26 -21.17 -18.32
N ILE A 155 -27.59 -21.94 -19.37
CA ILE A 155 -26.65 -22.77 -20.10
C ILE A 155 -25.55 -21.91 -20.72
N SER A 156 -25.90 -20.83 -21.45
CA SER A 156 -24.90 -19.94 -22.05
C SER A 156 -23.95 -19.32 -21.01
N ARG A 157 -24.47 -18.90 -19.84
CA ARG A 157 -23.64 -18.41 -18.74
C ARG A 157 -22.72 -19.50 -18.19
N SER A 158 -23.23 -20.71 -17.98
CA SER A 158 -22.43 -21.86 -17.53
C SER A 158 -21.31 -22.20 -18.52
N THR A 159 -21.59 -22.15 -19.82
CA THR A 159 -20.58 -22.38 -20.87
C THR A 159 -19.46 -21.35 -20.79
N GLY A 160 -19.77 -20.05 -20.68
CA GLY A 160 -18.75 -19.01 -20.54
C GLY A 160 -17.90 -19.15 -19.26
N GLN A 161 -18.50 -19.58 -18.15
CA GLN A 161 -17.76 -19.89 -16.93
C GLN A 161 -16.81 -21.09 -17.11
N MET A 162 -17.25 -22.15 -17.82
CA MET A 162 -16.38 -23.29 -18.15
C MET A 162 -15.21 -22.86 -19.03
N ASP A 163 -15.42 -21.98 -20.01
CA ASP A 163 -14.34 -21.45 -20.85
C ASP A 163 -13.30 -20.69 -20.02
N SER A 164 -13.74 -19.92 -19.02
CA SER A 164 -12.84 -19.24 -18.08
C SER A 164 -12.01 -20.22 -17.26
N VAL A 165 -12.62 -21.30 -16.75
CA VAL A 165 -11.93 -22.36 -16.02
C VAL A 165 -10.91 -23.09 -16.91
N ILE A 166 -11.26 -23.37 -18.18
CA ILE A 166 -10.35 -23.97 -19.16
C ILE A 166 -9.16 -23.06 -19.42
N SER A 167 -9.40 -21.76 -19.63
CA SER A 167 -8.34 -20.77 -19.84
C SER A 167 -7.38 -20.70 -18.65
N GLN A 168 -7.91 -20.69 -17.43
CA GLN A 168 -7.10 -20.70 -16.20
C GLN A 168 -6.28 -22.00 -16.07
N ALA A 169 -6.88 -23.14 -16.41
CA ALA A 169 -6.18 -24.43 -16.41
C ALA A 169 -5.03 -24.46 -17.43
N GLN A 170 -5.23 -23.90 -18.63
CA GLN A 170 -4.18 -23.76 -19.65
C GLN A 170 -3.03 -22.86 -19.18
N SER A 171 -3.34 -21.72 -18.57
CA SER A 171 -2.34 -20.83 -17.97
C SER A 171 -1.52 -21.54 -16.90
N THR A 172 -2.20 -22.27 -16.01
CA THR A 172 -1.56 -23.07 -14.94
C THR A 172 -0.66 -24.16 -15.52
N LEU A 173 -1.11 -24.86 -16.56
CA LEU A 173 -0.30 -25.85 -17.26
C LEU A 173 0.96 -25.22 -17.87
N GLY A 174 0.83 -24.06 -18.52
CA GLY A 174 1.96 -23.31 -19.06
C GLY A 174 3.00 -22.96 -17.99
N ALA A 175 2.55 -22.49 -16.84
CA ALA A 175 3.41 -22.19 -15.69
C ALA A 175 4.15 -23.44 -15.17
N LEU A 176 3.45 -24.58 -15.04
CA LEU A 176 4.05 -25.84 -14.60
C LEU A 176 5.10 -26.37 -15.60
N VAL A 177 4.84 -26.25 -16.90
CA VAL A 177 5.80 -26.63 -17.95
C VAL A 177 7.07 -25.76 -17.88
N LEU A 178 6.91 -24.44 -17.68
CA LEU A 178 8.05 -23.53 -17.50
C LEU A 178 8.85 -23.91 -16.23
N GLN A 179 8.15 -24.15 -15.12
CA GLN A 179 8.78 -24.56 -13.86
C GLN A 179 9.56 -25.87 -13.99
N ARG A 180 9.02 -26.87 -14.72
CA ARG A 180 9.71 -28.12 -15.02
C ARG A 180 11.02 -27.90 -15.79
N SER A 181 11.00 -27.01 -16.80
CA SER A 181 12.20 -26.65 -17.56
C SER A 181 13.26 -26.01 -16.66
N THR A 182 12.87 -25.08 -15.77
CA THR A 182 13.75 -24.47 -14.79
C THR A 182 14.39 -25.50 -13.85
N PHE A 183 13.61 -26.43 -13.29
CA PHE A 183 14.15 -27.49 -12.43
C PHE A 183 15.10 -28.44 -13.18
N GLY A 184 14.79 -28.76 -14.44
CA GLY A 184 15.71 -29.52 -15.30
C GLY A 184 17.06 -28.81 -15.46
N GLY A 185 17.03 -27.49 -15.70
CA GLY A 185 18.23 -26.65 -15.77
C GLY A 185 19.00 -26.54 -14.46
N ILE A 186 18.30 -26.51 -13.32
CA ILE A 186 18.95 -26.52 -12.00
C ILE A 186 19.61 -27.87 -11.73
N SER A 187 18.92 -28.97 -12.02
CA SER A 187 19.46 -30.34 -11.83
C SER A 187 20.71 -30.57 -12.68
N SER A 188 20.72 -30.10 -13.94
CA SER A 188 21.90 -30.19 -14.80
C SER A 188 23.07 -29.35 -14.27
N LYS A 189 22.81 -28.12 -13.80
CA LYS A 189 23.83 -27.28 -13.15
C LYS A 189 24.36 -27.93 -11.87
N LEU A 190 23.50 -28.48 -11.02
CA LEU A 190 23.90 -29.16 -9.78
C LEU A 190 24.76 -30.40 -10.06
N SER A 191 24.37 -31.21 -11.05
CA SER A 191 25.17 -32.35 -11.52
C SER A 191 26.56 -31.90 -12.01
N ASN A 192 26.62 -30.83 -12.81
CA ASN A 192 27.89 -30.26 -13.27
C ASN A 192 28.78 -29.75 -12.12
N VAL A 193 28.21 -29.14 -11.08
CA VAL A 193 28.94 -28.71 -9.87
C VAL A 193 29.41 -29.93 -9.06
N SER A 194 28.54 -30.93 -8.87
CA SER A 194 28.88 -32.18 -8.18
C SER A 194 30.05 -32.90 -8.83
N ASN A 195 30.10 -32.93 -10.17
CA ASN A 195 31.18 -33.56 -10.93
C ASN A 195 32.51 -32.80 -10.85
N ARG A 196 32.48 -31.50 -10.47
CA ARG A 196 33.67 -30.65 -10.33
C ARG A 196 34.16 -30.52 -8.89
N LEU A 197 33.39 -30.97 -7.91
CA LEU A 197 33.83 -31.03 -6.52
C LEU A 197 34.66 -32.31 -6.31
N PRO A 198 35.94 -32.21 -5.93
CA PRO A 198 36.70 -33.39 -5.53
C PRO A 198 36.04 -34.01 -4.29
N THR A 199 35.65 -35.27 -4.40
CA THR A 199 35.07 -36.07 -3.31
C THR A 199 36.00 -35.98 -2.10
N ILE A 200 35.59 -35.30 -1.03
CA ILE A 200 36.33 -35.29 0.24
C ILE A 200 36.24 -36.72 0.81
N GLN A 201 37.19 -37.57 0.44
CA GLN A 201 37.44 -38.81 1.15
C GLN A 201 37.95 -38.43 2.54
N ARG A 202 37.09 -38.54 3.56
CA ARG A 202 37.56 -38.52 4.95
C ARG A 202 38.45 -39.73 5.14
N GLN A 203 39.77 -39.54 5.14
CA GLN A 203 40.71 -40.55 5.62
C GLN A 203 40.35 -40.87 7.08
N LYS A 204 40.02 -42.14 7.36
CA LYS A 204 39.92 -42.64 8.74
C LYS A 204 41.31 -42.56 9.38
N PRO A 205 41.44 -42.13 10.65
CA PRO A 205 42.72 -42.14 11.33
C PRO A 205 43.14 -43.59 11.60
N THR A 206 44.33 -43.96 11.14
CA THR A 206 45.02 -45.20 11.52
C THR A 206 45.56 -45.06 12.93
N THR A 207 45.14 -45.98 13.81
CA THR A 207 45.83 -46.29 15.08
C THR A 207 47.23 -46.83 14.84
#